data_AF-A0A1D8MSH9-F1
#
_entry.id   AF-A0A1D8MSH9-F1
#
_cell.length_a   1.000
_cell.length_b   1.000
_cell.length_c   1.000
_cell.angle_alpha   90.00
_cell.angle_beta   90.00
_cell.angle_gamma   90.00
#
_symmetry.space_group_name_H-M   'P 1'
#
loop_
_entity.id
_entity.type
_entity.pdbx_description
1 polymer ?
#
loop_
_entity_poly.entity_id
_entity_poly.type
_entity_poly.pdbx_seq_one_letter_code
_entity_poly.pdbx_strand_id
1 'polypeptide(L)'
;MLAAMFGVICVALYSEIRRSPKTLMAKFKLHPEKTEEDFRLMMYSNAGLTLFMSVLALGNALNAENLVSMGYIGLVLSALLVVDVVGSWVFRYT
;
A
#
# COMPACT_ATOMS: atom_id res chain seq x y z
N MET A 1 -8.35 11.25 10.88
CA MET A 1 -7.31 10.81 11.83
C MET A 1 -6.72 9.44 11.45
N LEU A 2 -7.54 8.39 11.31
CA LEU A 2 -7.08 7.03 10.96
C LEU A 2 -6.26 6.95 9.65
N ALA A 3 -6.73 7.56 8.55
CA ALA A 3 -6.01 7.54 7.27
C ALA A 3 -4.64 8.24 7.34
N ALA A 4 -4.55 9.35 8.08
CA ALA A 4 -3.28 10.07 8.27
C ALA A 4 -2.28 9.25 9.10
N MET A 5 -2.75 8.60 10.18
CA MET A 5 -1.92 7.68 10.98
C MET A 5 -1.42 6.50 10.15
N PHE A 6 -2.31 5.90 9.34
CA PHE A 6 -1.95 4.81 8.45
C PHE A 6 -0.90 5.25 7.41
N GLY A 7 -1.03 6.47 6.88
CA GLY A 7 -0.07 7.04 5.94
C GLY A 7 1.33 7.22 6.52
N VAL A 8 1.43 7.72 7.76
CA VAL A 8 2.71 7.85 8.46
C VAL A 8 3.34 6.48 8.70
N ILE A 9 2.54 5.47 9.06
CA ILE A 9 3.02 4.09 9.24
C ILE A 9 3.55 3.52 7.92
N CYS A 10 2.84 3.70 6.79
CA CYS A 10 3.31 3.28 5.47
C CYS A 10 4.62 3.95 5.08
N VAL A 11 4.78 5.26 5.33
CA VAL A 11 6.02 6.00 5.03
C VAL A 11 7.18 5.56 5.92
N ALA A 12 6.93 5.33 7.22
CA ALA A 12 7.93 4.82 8.15
C ALA A 12 8.41 3.42 7.75
N LEU A 13 7.49 2.52 7.43
CA LEU A 13 7.80 1.19 6.92
C LEU A 13 8.56 1.25 5.58
N TYR A 14 8.17 2.15 4.67
CA TYR A 14 8.88 2.34 3.41
C TYR A 14 10.34 2.78 3.61
N SER A 15 10.58 3.72 4.52
CA SER A 15 11.92 4.19 4.87
C SER A 15 12.77 3.07 5.47
N GLU A 16 12.18 2.23 6.32
CA GLU A 16 12.86 1.09 6.94
C GLU A 16 13.17 -0.02 5.93
N ILE A 17 12.30 -0.25 4.94
CA ILE A 17 12.55 -1.17 3.81
C ILE A 17 13.71 -0.72 2.96
N ARG A 18 13.76 0.58 2.62
CA ARG A 18 14.84 1.12 1.79
C ARG A 18 16.20 0.99 2.48
N ARG A 19 16.22 1.01 3.82
CA ARG A 19 17.44 0.86 4.63
C ARG A 19 17.81 -0.59 4.93
N SER A 20 16.84 -1.47 5.17
CA SER A 20 17.10 -2.83 5.67
C SER A 20 15.96 -3.79 5.27
N PRO A 21 15.84 -4.13 3.98
CA PRO A 21 14.72 -4.92 3.48
C PRO A 21 14.69 -6.33 4.10
N LYS A 22 15.87 -6.98 4.25
CA LYS A 22 16.00 -8.32 4.84
C LYS A 22 15.52 -8.39 6.30
N THR A 23 15.82 -7.37 7.10
CA THR A 23 15.43 -7.31 8.52
C THR A 23 13.92 -7.18 8.68
N LEU A 24 13.29 -6.39 7.80
CA LEU A 24 11.85 -6.19 7.84
C LEU A 24 11.12 -7.44 7.31
N MET A 25 11.60 -8.04 6.22
CA MET A 25 11.06 -9.31 5.70
C MET A 25 11.12 -10.44 6.75
N ALA A 26 12.21 -10.49 7.54
CA ALA A 26 12.35 -11.41 8.66
C ALA A 26 11.33 -11.12 9.79
N LYS A 27 11.09 -9.84 10.14
CA LYS A 27 10.06 -9.44 11.12
C LYS A 27 8.67 -9.93 10.70
N PHE A 28 8.35 -9.88 9.41
CA PHE A 28 7.07 -10.34 8.86
C PHE A 28 7.03 -11.85 8.55
N LYS A 29 8.09 -12.60 8.90
CA LYS A 29 8.22 -14.05 8.60
C LYS A 29 7.90 -14.39 7.14
N LEU A 30 8.29 -13.51 6.22
CA LEU A 30 8.07 -13.72 4.80
C LEU A 30 8.99 -14.85 4.32
N HIS A 31 8.44 -15.78 3.54
CA HIS A 31 9.20 -16.88 2.95
C HIS A 31 10.43 -16.32 2.21
N PRO A 32 11.61 -16.94 2.29
CA PRO A 32 12.83 -16.45 1.64
C PRO A 32 12.71 -16.36 0.11
N GLU A 33 11.71 -17.02 -0.47
CA GLU A 33 11.38 -16.96 -1.89
C GLU A 33 10.48 -15.77 -2.27
N LYS A 34 9.88 -15.07 -1.30
CA LYS A 34 9.15 -13.83 -1.56
C LYS A 34 10.17 -12.78 -1.95
N THR A 35 10.06 -12.25 -3.16
CA THR A 35 11.07 -11.35 -3.68
C THR A 35 11.00 -9.99 -2.98
N GLU A 36 12.14 -9.32 -2.82
CA GLU A 36 12.19 -7.93 -2.34
C GLU A 36 11.31 -7.01 -3.21
N GLU A 37 11.10 -7.38 -4.47
CA GLU A 37 10.21 -6.70 -5.40
C GLU A 37 8.74 -6.83 -5.01
N ASP A 38 8.24 -8.02 -4.71
CA ASP A 38 6.85 -8.23 -4.27
C ASP A 38 6.55 -7.44 -2.99
N PHE A 39 7.49 -7.42 -2.06
CA PHE A 39 7.34 -6.69 -0.81
C PHE A 39 7.32 -5.18 -1.03
N ARG A 40 8.17 -4.66 -1.92
CA ARG A 40 8.14 -3.26 -2.34
C ARG A 40 6.83 -2.92 -3.04
N LEU A 41 6.35 -3.79 -3.92
CA LEU A 41 5.09 -3.60 -4.63
C LEU A 41 3.92 -3.50 -3.65
N MET A 42 3.81 -4.43 -2.71
CA MET A 42 2.79 -4.40 -1.66
C MET A 42 2.81 -3.08 -0.87
N MET A 43 3.99 -2.58 -0.56
CA MET A 43 4.16 -1.34 0.19
C MET A 43 3.80 -0.10 -0.62
N TYR A 44 4.16 -0.05 -1.90
CA TYR A 44 3.73 1.02 -2.81
C TYR A 44 2.22 1.03 -2.98
N SER A 45 1.60 -0.15 -3.13
CA SER A 45 0.15 -0.27 -3.26
C SER A 45 -0.58 0.19 -1.99
N ASN A 46 -0.07 -0.14 -0.80
CA ASN A 46 -0.63 0.37 0.46
C ASN A 46 -0.43 1.88 0.66
N ALA A 47 0.73 2.42 0.23
CA ALA A 47 0.95 3.86 0.23
C ALA A 47 -0.02 4.57 -0.74
N GLY A 48 -0.23 3.99 -1.93
CA GLY A 48 -1.21 4.45 -2.91
C GLY A 48 -2.62 4.48 -2.34
N LEU A 49 -3.08 3.39 -1.71
CA LEU A 49 -4.37 3.32 -1.02
C LEU A 49 -4.55 4.48 -0.04
N THR A 50 -3.53 4.74 0.78
CA THR A 50 -3.59 5.80 1.79
C THR A 50 -3.69 7.19 1.16
N LEU A 51 -2.91 7.43 0.11
CA LEU A 51 -2.90 8.69 -0.62
C LEU A 51 -4.26 8.94 -1.28
N PHE A 52 -4.83 7.94 -1.94
CA PHE A 52 -6.13 8.08 -2.60
C PHE A 52 -7.31 8.17 -1.62
N MET A 53 -7.24 7.55 -0.44
CA MET A 53 -8.19 7.84 0.65
C MET A 53 -8.12 9.31 1.07
N SER A 54 -6.92 9.90 1.12
CA SER A 54 -6.73 11.30 1.48
C SER A 54 -7.26 12.24 0.40
N VAL A 55 -7.05 11.90 -0.89
CA VAL A 55 -7.64 12.63 -2.03
C VAL A 55 -9.18 12.57 -1.98
N LEU A 56 -9.75 11.40 -1.67
CA LEU A 56 -11.19 11.22 -1.57
C LEU A 56 -11.79 12.04 -0.42
N ALA A 57 -11.14 12.03 0.74
CA ALA A 57 -11.54 12.85 1.89
C ALA A 57 -11.48 14.35 1.57
N LEU A 58 -10.43 14.80 0.88
CA LEU A 58 -10.29 16.19 0.43
C LEU A 58 -11.36 16.56 -0.60
N GLY A 59 -11.62 15.68 -1.58
CA GLY A 59 -12.66 15.89 -2.59
C GLY A 59 -14.04 16.06 -1.97
N ASN A 60 -14.39 15.24 -0.97
CA ASN A 60 -15.64 15.37 -0.23
C ASN A 60 -15.70 16.68 0.57
N ALA A 61 -14.61 17.06 1.25
CA ALA A 61 -14.57 18.31 2.03
C ALA A 61 -14.72 19.57 1.16
N LEU A 62 -14.24 19.52 -0.09
CA LEU A 62 -14.31 20.62 -1.04
C LEU A 62 -15.53 20.56 -1.98
N ASN A 63 -16.39 19.55 -1.86
CA ASN A 63 -17.46 19.24 -2.83
C ASN A 63 -16.95 19.18 -4.29
N ALA A 64 -15.74 18.65 -4.48
CA ALA A 64 -15.08 18.56 -5.78
C ALA A 64 -15.22 17.15 -6.36
N GLU A 65 -16.28 16.90 -7.13
CA GLU A 65 -16.61 15.58 -7.69
C GLU A 65 -15.47 14.95 -8.52
N ASN A 66 -14.67 15.77 -9.21
CA ASN A 66 -13.51 15.32 -9.96
C ASN A 66 -12.46 14.67 -9.05
N LEU A 67 -12.20 15.26 -7.88
CA LEU A 67 -11.25 14.71 -6.90
C LEU A 67 -11.80 13.43 -6.25
N VAL A 68 -13.10 13.38 -5.98
CA VAL A 68 -13.75 12.18 -5.45
C VAL A 68 -13.64 11.03 -6.45
N SER A 69 -13.90 11.28 -7.72
CA SER A 69 -13.79 10.30 -8.80
C SER A 69 -12.35 9.80 -8.97
N MET A 70 -11.36 10.71 -8.97
CA MET A 70 -9.94 10.35 -9.01
C MET A 70 -9.52 9.52 -7.80
N GLY A 71 -10.02 9.87 -6.60
CA GLY A 71 -9.78 9.11 -5.38
C GLY A 71 -10.27 7.66 -5.49
N TYR A 72 -11.50 7.46 -5.99
CA TYR A 72 -12.03 6.10 -6.19
C TYR A 72 -11.23 5.29 -7.21
N ILE A 73 -10.89 5.89 -8.35
CA ILE A 73 -10.09 5.22 -9.39
C ILE A 73 -8.75 4.76 -8.81
N GLY A 74 -8.04 5.65 -8.12
CA GLY A 74 -6.75 5.33 -7.53
C GLY A 74 -6.83 4.30 -6.39
N LEU A 75 -7.92 4.30 -5.61
CA LEU A 75 -8.19 3.28 -4.61
C LEU A 75 -8.37 1.91 -5.24
N VAL A 76 -9.18 1.80 -6.30
CA VAL A 76 -9.43 0.53 -7.01
C VAL A 76 -8.13 -0.02 -7.59
N LEU A 77 -7.34 0.82 -8.28
CA LEU A 77 -6.06 0.41 -8.85
C LEU A 77 -5.07 -0.08 -7.78
N SER A 78 -4.97 0.67 -6.67
CA SER A 78 -4.07 0.30 -5.58
C SER A 78 -4.53 -0.99 -4.89
N ALA A 79 -5.83 -1.19 -4.71
CA ALA A 79 -6.40 -2.41 -4.13
C ALA A 79 -6.15 -3.63 -5.02
N LEU A 80 -6.32 -3.50 -6.34
CA LEU A 80 -6.04 -4.57 -7.30
C LEU A 80 -4.59 -5.06 -7.22
N LEU A 81 -3.63 -4.14 -7.11
CA LEU A 81 -2.22 -4.50 -6.95
C LEU A 81 -1.95 -5.22 -5.62
N VAL A 82 -2.59 -4.81 -4.52
CA VAL A 82 -2.47 -5.55 -3.24
C VAL A 82 -3.02 -6.96 -3.40
N VAL A 83 -4.20 -7.11 -4.01
CA VAL A 83 -4.84 -8.41 -4.24
C VAL A 83 -3.98 -9.30 -5.13
N ASP A 84 -3.38 -8.76 -6.18
CA ASP A 84 -2.50 -9.51 -7.09
C ASP A 84 -1.24 -10.02 -6.37
N VAL A 85 -0.56 -9.14 -5.62
CA VAL A 85 0.63 -9.53 -4.84
C VAL A 85 0.27 -10.57 -3.78
N VAL A 86 -0.79 -10.36 -3.01
CA VAL A 86 -1.24 -11.30 -1.98
C VAL A 86 -1.68 -12.62 -2.60
N GLY A 87 -2.42 -12.57 -3.70
CA GLY A 87 -2.86 -13.75 -4.45
C GLY A 87 -1.66 -14.57 -4.93
N SER A 88 -0.67 -13.92 -5.53
CA SER A 88 0.57 -14.58 -5.95
C SER A 88 1.27 -15.27 -4.78
N TRP A 89 1.26 -14.67 -3.59
CA TRP A 89 1.89 -15.24 -2.41
C TRP A 89 1.16 -16.46 -1.86
N VAL A 90 -0.18 -16.43 -1.86
CA VAL A 90 -0.98 -17.59 -1.46
C VAL A 90 -0.74 -18.72 -2.46
N PHE A 91 -0.93 -18.49 -3.76
CA PHE A 91 -0.81 -19.57 -4.75
C PHE A 91 0.60 -20.16 -4.90
N ARG A 92 1.67 -19.40 -4.59
CA ARG A 92 3.06 -19.88 -4.74
C ARG A 92 3.66 -20.48 -3.48
N TYR A 93 3.16 -20.13 -2.29
CA TYR A 93 3.86 -20.44 -1.03
C TYR A 93 2.98 -21.10 0.06
N THR A 94 1.72 -21.44 -0.24
CA THR A 94 0.91 -22.39 0.57
C THR A 94 0.66 -23.65 -0.24
#